data_AF-A0A4Y2W6M8-F1
#
_entry.id   AF-A0A4Y2W6M8-F1
#
_cell.length_a   1.000
_cell.length_b   1.000
_cell.length_c   1.000
_cell.angle_alpha   90.00
_cell.angle_beta   90.00
_cell.angle_gamma   90.00
#
_symmetry.space_group_name_H-M   'P 1'
#
loop_
_entity.id
_entity.type
_entity.pdbx_description
1 polymer ?
#
loop_
_entity_poly.entity_id
_entity_poly.type
_entity_poly.pdbx_seq_one_letter_code
_entity_poly.pdbx_strand_id
1 'polypeptide(L)'
;MTISWIHQKNRQVPQDISDQPGPSSNITQSSLEENINAQIELRMGIVRGMKCFLTPKIMAVLDRFHISQRSVVFILEAIAESLGHNIDELAINRNTIQRYREDFRKTKATRIKELFKENEPSFVCVHWDSKLLPALNVRDLKSERLPIIVTYKDEEKLLGVPKLENSSGNEQAMAVWNVLKDWGLEDRAQILCSDTTSSNRVVSTVRLHF
;
A
#
# COMPACT_ATOMS: atom_id res chain seq x y z
N MET A 1 29.11 18.04 43.41
CA MET A 1 28.10 19.08 43.12
C MET A 1 28.76 20.19 42.35
N THR A 2 27.98 20.80 41.44
CA THR A 2 28.25 21.95 40.56
C THR A 2 28.42 21.56 39.09
N ILE A 3 27.30 21.64 38.37
CA ILE A 3 27.14 21.48 36.92
C ILE A 3 27.42 22.84 36.28
N SER A 4 28.37 22.88 35.33
CA SER A 4 28.61 24.05 34.48
C SER A 4 27.85 23.90 33.17
N TRP A 5 27.03 24.90 32.85
CA TRP A 5 26.24 25.03 31.63
C TRP A 5 27.11 25.57 30.48
N ILE A 6 27.11 24.91 29.32
CA ILE A 6 27.70 25.46 28.09
C ILE A 6 26.60 26.09 27.22
N HIS A 7 26.88 27.34 26.85
CA HIS A 7 26.04 28.29 26.14
C HIS A 7 25.51 27.82 24.78
N GLN A 8 24.24 28.15 24.55
CA GLN A 8 23.57 28.21 23.27
C GLN A 8 24.13 29.40 22.46
N LYS A 9 24.62 29.16 21.24
CA LYS A 9 25.03 30.24 20.31
C LYS A 9 24.00 30.34 19.19
N ASN A 10 23.46 31.54 19.01
CA ASN A 10 22.45 31.86 18.00
C ASN A 10 23.03 32.86 16.98
N ARG A 11 22.52 32.79 15.73
CA ARG A 11 22.66 33.73 14.57
C ARG A 11 23.95 33.54 13.72
N GLN A 12 23.95 33.53 12.37
CA GLN A 12 23.17 34.27 11.36
C GLN A 12 22.86 33.47 10.08
N VAL A 13 21.79 33.90 9.39
CA VAL A 13 21.36 33.57 8.02
C VAL A 13 22.20 34.37 7.00
N PRO A 14 22.53 33.77 5.84
CA PRO A 14 22.35 34.50 4.58
C PRO A 14 21.36 33.76 3.65
N GLN A 15 20.42 34.53 3.10
CA GLN A 15 19.65 34.15 1.92
C GLN A 15 20.59 34.16 0.71
N ASP A 16 20.55 33.11 -0.10
CA ASP A 16 20.76 33.26 -1.53
C ASP A 16 19.90 32.25 -2.28
N ILE A 17 19.20 32.77 -3.27
CA ILE A 17 18.17 32.14 -4.07
C ILE A 17 18.84 31.40 -5.23
N SER A 18 18.53 30.12 -5.38
CA SER A 18 18.66 29.43 -6.67
C SER A 18 17.58 28.36 -6.76
N ASP A 19 16.38 28.77 -7.17
CA ASP A 19 15.31 27.86 -7.60
C ASP A 19 15.72 27.22 -8.93
N GLN A 20 16.42 26.09 -8.86
CA GLN A 20 16.44 25.13 -9.96
C GLN A 20 15.25 24.18 -9.77
N PRO A 21 14.35 24.04 -10.75
CA PRO A 21 13.34 23.01 -10.69
C PRO A 21 14.07 21.66 -10.74
N GLY A 22 14.01 20.91 -9.64
CA GLY A 22 14.42 19.50 -9.63
C GLY A 22 13.70 18.74 -10.74
N PRO A 23 14.30 17.68 -11.30
CA PRO A 23 13.70 16.93 -12.40
C PRO A 23 12.30 16.49 -12.00
N SER A 24 11.30 16.99 -12.73
CA SER A 24 9.90 16.74 -12.40
C SER A 24 9.63 15.24 -12.40
N SER A 25 9.24 14.69 -11.27
CA SER A 25 8.80 13.31 -11.06
C SER A 25 7.57 12.91 -11.90
N ASN A 26 7.01 13.84 -12.67
CA ASN A 26 5.78 13.67 -13.44
C ASN A 26 5.96 12.80 -14.71
N ILE A 27 7.14 12.79 -15.33
CA ILE A 27 7.37 12.05 -16.59
C ILE A 27 7.52 10.53 -16.33
N THR A 28 8.10 10.18 -15.18
CA THR A 28 8.29 8.78 -14.77
C THR A 28 7.00 8.16 -14.26
N GLN A 29 6.10 8.94 -13.65
CA GLN A 29 4.80 8.43 -13.17
C GLN A 29 3.83 8.12 -14.33
N SER A 30 3.76 8.94 -15.38
CA SER A 30 2.79 8.71 -16.47
C SER A 30 3.15 7.52 -17.35
N SER A 31 4.43 7.38 -17.73
CA SER A 31 4.93 6.22 -18.50
C SER A 31 4.83 4.91 -17.72
N LEU A 32 4.99 4.99 -16.39
CA LEU A 32 4.80 3.87 -15.47
C LEU A 32 3.33 3.45 -15.36
N GLU A 33 2.40 4.41 -15.24
CA GLU A 33 0.95 4.13 -15.22
C GLU A 33 0.47 3.49 -16.53
N GLU A 34 0.98 3.93 -17.68
CA GLU A 34 0.63 3.37 -18.99
C GLU A 34 1.11 1.92 -19.17
N ASN A 35 2.35 1.61 -18.76
CA ASN A 35 2.89 0.25 -18.82
C ASN A 35 2.16 -0.71 -17.85
N ILE A 36 1.78 -0.19 -16.67
CA ILE A 36 0.96 -0.92 -15.69
C ILE A 36 -0.41 -1.26 -16.30
N ASN A 37 -1.07 -0.31 -16.97
CA ASN A 37 -2.38 -0.53 -17.57
C ASN A 37 -2.33 -1.59 -18.68
N ALA A 38 -1.31 -1.57 -19.54
CA ALA A 38 -1.16 -2.51 -20.65
C ALA A 38 -1.00 -3.98 -20.19
N GLN A 39 -0.20 -4.23 -19.15
CA GLN A 39 -0.02 -5.59 -18.62
C GLN A 39 -1.25 -6.12 -17.87
N ILE A 40 -1.99 -5.24 -17.21
CA ILE A 40 -3.23 -5.62 -16.53
C ILE A 40 -4.28 -6.05 -17.58
N GLU A 41 -4.39 -5.32 -18.70
CA GLU A 41 -5.33 -5.62 -19.78
C GLU A 41 -5.13 -7.01 -20.40
N LEU A 42 -3.87 -7.47 -20.51
CA LEU A 42 -3.52 -8.82 -21.01
C LEU A 42 -3.96 -9.96 -20.08
N ARG A 43 -4.01 -9.76 -18.76
CA ARG A 43 -4.37 -10.81 -17.79
C ARG A 43 -5.88 -10.97 -17.57
N MET A 44 -6.70 -10.07 -18.12
CA MET A 44 -8.12 -9.93 -17.77
C MET A 44 -9.14 -10.60 -18.73
N GLY A 45 -8.70 -11.28 -19.79
CA GLY A 45 -9.60 -12.00 -20.72
C GLY A 45 -10.00 -13.37 -20.18
N ILE A 46 -11.24 -13.88 -20.25
CA ILE A 46 -12.49 -13.54 -20.93
C ILE A 46 -13.62 -14.04 -19.99
N VAL A 47 -14.71 -13.28 -19.81
CA VAL A 47 -15.92 -13.82 -19.16
C VAL A 47 -16.65 -14.70 -20.18
N ARG A 48 -16.78 -16.00 -19.89
CA ARG A 48 -17.41 -16.99 -20.77
C ARG A 48 -18.82 -16.51 -21.18
N GLY A 49 -19.03 -16.26 -22.48
CA GLY A 49 -20.33 -15.99 -23.10
C GLY A 49 -20.82 -14.53 -23.13
N MET A 50 -20.15 -13.58 -22.47
CA MET A 50 -20.55 -12.15 -22.47
C MET A 50 -19.37 -11.22 -22.73
N LYS A 51 -19.60 -10.08 -23.39
CA LYS A 51 -18.57 -9.09 -23.69
C LYS A 51 -18.17 -8.34 -22.43
N CYS A 52 -16.94 -8.54 -21.99
CA CYS A 52 -16.37 -7.73 -20.90
C CYS A 52 -15.69 -6.48 -21.47
N PHE A 53 -16.02 -5.31 -20.91
CA PHE A 53 -15.40 -4.03 -21.25
C PHE A 53 -14.77 -3.33 -20.03
N LEU A 54 -14.68 -4.04 -18.90
CA LEU A 54 -14.06 -3.54 -17.66
C LEU A 54 -12.55 -3.46 -17.84
N THR A 55 -12.04 -2.28 -18.16
CA THR A 55 -10.60 -2.04 -18.33
C THR A 55 -9.93 -1.62 -17.01
N PRO A 56 -8.59 -1.73 -16.93
CA PRO A 56 -7.82 -1.22 -15.78
C PRO A 56 -8.10 0.25 -15.49
N LYS A 57 -8.30 1.06 -16.54
CA LYS A 57 -8.66 2.48 -16.42
C LYS A 57 -10.00 2.68 -15.71
N ILE A 58 -11.02 1.90 -16.07
CA ILE A 58 -12.31 1.93 -15.37
C ILE A 58 -12.09 1.54 -13.90
N MET A 59 -11.40 0.43 -13.64
CA MET A 59 -11.15 -0.03 -12.25
C MET A 59 -10.44 1.03 -11.40
N ALA A 60 -9.44 1.71 -11.96
CA ALA A 60 -8.72 2.78 -11.29
C ALA A 60 -9.64 3.95 -10.90
N VAL A 61 -10.55 4.36 -11.80
CA VAL A 61 -11.54 5.41 -11.52
C VAL A 61 -12.51 4.96 -10.43
N LEU A 62 -13.03 3.73 -10.51
CA LEU A 62 -13.96 3.19 -9.50
C LEU A 62 -13.34 3.12 -8.11
N ASP A 63 -12.06 2.75 -8.01
CA ASP A 63 -11.33 2.71 -6.74
C ASP A 63 -11.02 4.12 -6.21
N ARG A 64 -10.61 5.05 -7.08
CA ARG A 64 -10.30 6.44 -6.72
C ARG A 64 -11.50 7.19 -6.14
N PHE A 65 -12.69 6.96 -6.71
CA PHE A 65 -13.92 7.61 -6.25
C PHE A 65 -14.71 6.75 -5.25
N HIS A 66 -14.13 5.65 -4.77
CA HIS A 66 -14.75 4.74 -3.79
C HIS A 66 -16.18 4.29 -4.19
N ILE A 67 -16.42 4.09 -5.49
CA ILE A 67 -17.75 3.76 -6.00
C ILE A 67 -18.11 2.35 -5.57
N SER A 68 -19.30 2.17 -4.98
CA SER A 68 -19.77 0.86 -4.54
C SER A 68 -20.07 -0.06 -5.74
N GLN A 69 -19.89 -1.37 -5.60
CA GLN A 69 -20.18 -2.32 -6.70
C GLN A 69 -21.61 -2.19 -7.25
N ARG A 70 -22.57 -1.89 -6.37
CA ARG A 70 -23.96 -1.68 -6.76
C ARG A 70 -24.12 -0.41 -7.61
N SER A 71 -23.50 0.69 -7.19
CA SER A 71 -23.51 1.93 -7.95
C SER A 71 -22.83 1.77 -9.32
N VAL A 72 -21.76 0.97 -9.41
CA VAL A 72 -21.09 0.67 -10.67
C VAL A 72 -22.04 0.00 -11.67
N VAL A 73 -22.82 -1.00 -11.24
CA VAL A 73 -23.80 -1.68 -12.10
C VAL A 73 -24.74 -0.66 -12.74
N PHE A 74 -25.40 0.17 -11.92
CA PHE A 74 -26.35 1.18 -12.43
C PHE A 74 -25.70 2.21 -13.36
N ILE A 75 -24.50 2.70 -13.02
CA ILE A 75 -23.79 3.68 -13.86
C ILE A 75 -23.42 3.07 -15.20
N LEU A 76 -22.91 1.83 -15.20
CA LEU A 76 -22.47 1.15 -16.42
C LEU A 76 -23.64 0.76 -17.31
N GLU A 77 -24.77 0.30 -16.73
CA GLU A 77 -26.01 0.02 -17.48
C GLU A 77 -26.53 1.28 -18.17
N ALA A 78 -26.68 2.40 -17.43
CA ALA A 78 -27.17 3.66 -17.99
C ALA A 78 -26.25 4.21 -19.11
N ILE A 79 -24.94 4.08 -18.96
CA ILE A 79 -23.97 4.47 -19.99
C ILE A 79 -24.09 3.55 -21.21
N ALA A 80 -24.21 2.23 -21.01
CA ALA A 80 -24.35 1.28 -22.11
C ALA A 80 -25.62 1.54 -22.93
N GLU A 81 -26.76 1.73 -22.26
CA GLU A 81 -28.04 2.08 -22.91
C GLU A 81 -27.93 3.40 -23.70
N SER A 82 -27.35 4.43 -23.10
CA SER A 82 -27.18 5.74 -23.74
C SER A 82 -26.28 5.69 -24.98
N LEU A 83 -25.35 4.73 -25.04
CA LEU A 83 -24.48 4.46 -26.18
C LEU A 83 -25.11 3.49 -27.20
N GLY A 84 -26.34 3.01 -26.97
CA GLY A 84 -27.03 2.07 -27.84
C GLY A 84 -26.50 0.63 -27.77
N HIS A 85 -25.81 0.26 -26.69
CA HIS A 85 -25.36 -1.11 -26.47
C HIS A 85 -26.48 -1.96 -25.83
N ASN A 86 -26.60 -3.20 -26.31
CA ASN A 86 -27.46 -4.20 -25.68
C ASN A 86 -26.84 -4.65 -24.34
N ILE A 87 -27.50 -4.37 -23.22
CA ILE A 87 -27.01 -4.74 -21.88
C ILE A 87 -26.85 -6.26 -21.73
N ASP A 88 -27.73 -7.05 -22.35
CA ASP A 88 -27.71 -8.51 -22.25
C ASP A 88 -26.43 -9.14 -22.83
N GLU A 89 -25.73 -8.41 -23.71
CA GLU A 89 -24.46 -8.83 -24.29
C GLU A 89 -23.25 -8.45 -23.42
N LEU A 90 -23.43 -7.59 -22.41
CA LEU A 90 -22.35 -7.03 -21.61
C LEU A 90 -22.21 -7.72 -20.25
N ALA A 91 -20.97 -7.97 -19.82
CA ALA A 91 -20.67 -8.59 -18.53
C ALA A 91 -20.85 -7.61 -17.33
N ILE A 92 -22.01 -6.96 -17.21
CA ILE A 92 -22.34 -6.01 -16.13
C ILE A 92 -23.11 -6.77 -15.05
N ASN A 93 -22.39 -7.36 -14.12
CA ASN A 93 -23.00 -7.89 -12.89
C ASN A 93 -22.08 -7.67 -11.70
N ARG A 94 -22.68 -7.59 -10.51
CA ARG A 94 -21.98 -7.28 -9.26
C ARG A 94 -20.78 -8.20 -8.99
N ASN A 95 -20.93 -9.50 -9.22
CA ASN A 95 -19.86 -10.48 -8.96
C ASN A 95 -18.71 -10.34 -9.96
N THR A 96 -19.01 -10.05 -11.21
CA THR A 96 -18.00 -9.81 -12.25
C THR A 96 -17.22 -8.55 -11.93
N ILE A 97 -17.90 -7.44 -11.62
CA ILE A 97 -17.24 -6.19 -11.22
C ILE A 97 -16.38 -6.41 -9.96
N GLN A 98 -16.88 -7.16 -8.98
CA GLN A 98 -16.12 -7.50 -7.79
C GLN A 98 -14.84 -8.27 -8.14
N ARG A 99 -14.94 -9.37 -8.89
CA ARG A 99 -13.79 -10.17 -9.31
C ARG A 99 -12.77 -9.34 -10.07
N TYR A 100 -13.23 -8.52 -11.02
CA TYR A 100 -12.38 -7.64 -11.81
C TYR A 100 -11.64 -6.60 -10.94
N ARG A 101 -12.29 -6.04 -9.91
CA ARG A 101 -11.63 -5.16 -8.94
C ARG A 101 -10.64 -5.89 -8.05
N GLU A 102 -10.95 -7.11 -7.62
CA GLU A 102 -10.03 -7.93 -6.84
C GLU A 102 -8.77 -8.26 -7.65
N ASP A 103 -8.92 -8.67 -8.91
CA ASP A 103 -7.80 -9.01 -9.78
C ASP A 103 -6.97 -7.76 -10.13
N PHE A 104 -7.62 -6.64 -10.46
CA PHE A 104 -6.94 -5.35 -10.65
C PHE A 104 -6.06 -4.97 -9.45
N ARG A 105 -6.59 -5.11 -8.22
CA ARG A 105 -5.84 -4.79 -7.00
C ARG A 105 -4.71 -5.78 -6.74
N LYS A 106 -4.91 -7.08 -6.99
CA LYS A 106 -3.85 -8.10 -6.91
C LYS A 106 -2.71 -7.76 -7.85
N THR A 107 -3.01 -7.48 -9.13
CA THR A 107 -1.97 -7.12 -10.11
C THR A 107 -1.23 -5.85 -9.71
N LYS A 108 -1.94 -4.83 -9.22
CA LYS A 108 -1.32 -3.60 -8.70
C LYS A 108 -0.41 -3.89 -7.51
N ALA A 109 -0.83 -4.74 -6.57
CA ALA A 109 -0.02 -5.13 -5.41
C ALA A 109 1.23 -5.92 -5.81
N THR A 110 1.11 -6.89 -6.73
CA THR A 110 2.24 -7.64 -7.29
C THR A 110 3.25 -6.70 -7.93
N ARG A 111 2.80 -5.75 -8.77
CA ARG A 111 3.71 -4.81 -9.43
C ARG A 111 4.40 -3.88 -8.45
N ILE A 112 3.67 -3.38 -7.45
CA ILE A 112 4.26 -2.59 -6.36
C ILE A 112 5.40 -3.36 -5.67
N LYS A 113 5.21 -4.66 -5.44
CA LYS A 113 6.20 -5.52 -4.80
C LYS A 113 7.41 -5.80 -5.70
N GLU A 114 7.20 -6.03 -6.99
CA GLU A 114 8.27 -6.17 -7.98
C GLU A 114 9.13 -4.90 -8.06
N LEU A 115 8.50 -3.73 -8.22
CA LEU A 115 9.19 -2.43 -8.26
C LEU A 115 10.01 -2.17 -7.00
N PHE A 116 9.47 -2.53 -5.84
CA PHE A 116 10.21 -2.41 -4.58
C PHE A 116 11.44 -3.32 -4.55
N LYS A 117 11.36 -4.54 -5.10
CA LYS A 117 12.51 -5.44 -5.21
C LYS A 117 13.55 -4.92 -6.20
N GLU A 118 13.12 -4.34 -7.32
CA GLU A 118 14.00 -3.69 -8.32
C GLU A 118 14.86 -2.56 -7.72
N ASN A 119 14.38 -1.89 -6.66
CA ASN A 119 15.13 -0.83 -5.96
C ASN A 119 16.30 -1.34 -5.09
N GLU A 120 16.39 -2.66 -4.86
CA GLU A 120 17.40 -3.36 -4.07
C GLU A 120 17.85 -2.58 -2.82
N PRO A 121 17.00 -2.42 -1.79
CA PRO A 121 17.41 -1.73 -0.57
C PRO A 121 18.54 -2.51 0.13
N SER A 122 19.64 -1.83 0.45
CA SER A 122 20.79 -2.40 1.15
C SER A 122 20.46 -2.73 2.61
N PHE A 123 19.64 -1.90 3.24
CA PHE A 123 19.07 -2.13 4.56
C PHE A 123 17.72 -1.41 4.67
N VAL A 124 16.89 -1.85 5.61
CA VAL A 124 15.62 -1.22 5.93
C VAL A 124 15.48 -1.02 7.45
N CYS A 125 14.80 0.06 7.82
CA CYS A 125 14.28 0.25 9.18
C CYS A 125 12.81 -0.19 9.20
N VAL A 126 12.46 -1.14 10.04
CA VAL A 126 11.10 -1.68 10.15
C VAL A 126 10.38 -1.00 11.30
N HIS A 127 9.21 -0.45 11.03
CA HIS A 127 8.33 0.19 11.99
C HIS A 127 7.00 -0.57 12.05
N TRP A 128 6.51 -0.87 13.25
CA TRP A 128 5.17 -1.40 13.44
C TRP A 128 4.51 -0.88 14.72
N ASP A 129 3.20 -0.65 14.63
CA ASP A 129 2.34 -0.27 15.74
C ASP A 129 0.97 -0.91 15.55
N SER A 130 0.40 -1.53 16.59
CA SER A 130 -0.87 -2.26 16.46
C SER A 130 -2.06 -1.34 16.65
N LYS A 131 -3.15 -1.60 15.90
CA LYS A 131 -4.39 -0.83 15.97
C LYS A 131 -5.61 -1.73 15.97
N LEU A 132 -6.54 -1.46 16.89
CA LEU A 132 -7.88 -2.06 16.85
C LEU A 132 -8.73 -1.40 15.77
N LEU A 133 -9.06 -2.15 14.72
CA LEU A 133 -9.95 -1.71 13.65
C LEU A 133 -11.28 -2.49 13.68
N PRO A 134 -12.40 -1.90 13.24
CA PRO A 134 -13.65 -2.63 13.07
C PRO A 134 -13.45 -3.88 12.18
N ALA A 135 -13.94 -5.03 12.64
CA ALA A 135 -13.92 -6.24 11.86
C ALA A 135 -14.89 -6.11 10.67
N LEU A 136 -14.55 -6.74 9.54
CA LEU A 136 -15.44 -6.78 8.38
C LEU A 136 -16.70 -7.59 8.74
N ASN A 137 -17.87 -7.00 8.46
CA ASN A 137 -19.18 -7.67 8.49
C ASN A 137 -19.76 -8.04 9.86
N VAL A 138 -19.13 -7.66 10.98
CA VAL A 138 -19.70 -7.83 12.32
C VAL A 138 -19.69 -6.50 13.04
N ARG A 139 -20.87 -5.97 13.34
CA ARG A 139 -21.02 -4.73 14.10
C ARG A 139 -20.40 -4.95 15.50
N ASP A 140 -19.66 -3.96 15.99
CA ASP A 140 -19.04 -3.91 17.32
C ASP A 140 -17.88 -4.89 17.58
N LEU A 141 -17.58 -5.81 16.66
CA LEU A 141 -16.37 -6.62 16.75
C LEU A 141 -15.17 -5.79 16.26
N LYS A 142 -14.15 -5.67 17.10
CA LYS A 142 -12.84 -5.13 16.71
C LYS A 142 -11.89 -6.27 16.46
N SER A 143 -11.00 -6.06 15.49
CA SER A 143 -9.91 -6.97 15.21
C SER A 143 -8.61 -6.17 15.18
N GLU A 144 -7.60 -6.72 15.83
CA GLU A 144 -6.28 -6.08 15.86
C GLU A 144 -5.62 -6.22 14.49
N ARG A 145 -4.95 -5.15 14.09
CA ARG A 145 -4.27 -5.01 12.80
C ARG A 145 -2.90 -4.41 13.07
N LEU A 146 -1.88 -4.96 12.42
CA LEU A 146 -0.50 -4.54 12.61
C LEU A 146 0.04 -3.92 11.31
N PRO A 147 -0.13 -2.61 11.10
CA PRO A 147 0.64 -1.88 10.09
C PRO A 147 2.14 -2.16 10.23
N ILE A 148 2.75 -2.67 9.16
CA ILE A 148 4.19 -2.90 9.07
C ILE A 148 4.72 -2.02 7.95
N ILE A 149 5.52 -1.04 8.32
CA ILE A 149 6.11 -0.04 7.43
C ILE A 149 7.62 -0.25 7.42
N VAL A 150 8.25 -0.06 6.27
CA VAL A 150 9.70 0.05 6.19
C VAL A 150 10.11 1.41 5.68
N THR A 151 11.21 1.91 6.21
CA THR A 151 11.87 3.13 5.74
C THR A 151 13.20 2.76 5.11
N TYR A 152 13.45 3.25 3.89
CA TYR A 152 14.69 3.05 3.13
C TYR A 152 14.93 4.26 2.23
N LYS A 153 16.17 4.75 2.12
CA LYS A 153 16.53 5.91 1.26
C LYS A 153 15.56 7.11 1.44
N ASP A 154 15.18 7.41 2.68
CA ASP A 154 14.20 8.45 3.05
C ASP A 154 12.78 8.27 2.48
N GLU A 155 12.45 7.07 1.97
CA GLU A 155 11.11 6.68 1.55
C GLU A 155 10.47 5.72 2.55
N GLU A 156 9.16 5.86 2.75
CA GLU A 156 8.36 4.92 3.54
C GLU A 156 7.53 3.99 2.65
N LYS A 157 7.43 2.73 3.04
CA LYS A 157 6.64 1.72 2.35
C LYS A 157 5.84 0.88 3.34
N LEU A 158 4.51 0.92 3.20
CA LEU A 158 3.63 -0.05 3.85
C LEU A 158 3.79 -1.42 3.19
N LEU A 159 4.29 -2.40 3.95
CA LEU A 159 4.45 -3.78 3.48
C LEU A 159 3.18 -4.61 3.66
N GLY A 160 2.42 -4.33 4.71
CA GLY A 160 1.20 -5.07 5.01
C GLY A 160 0.49 -4.56 6.27
N VAL A 161 -0.72 -5.06 6.46
CA VAL A 161 -1.55 -4.81 7.65
C VAL A 161 -2.17 -6.14 8.11
N PRO A 162 -1.36 -7.14 8.51
CA PRO A 162 -1.87 -8.43 8.97
C PRO A 162 -2.89 -8.28 10.12
N LYS A 163 -3.90 -9.15 10.10
CA LYS A 163 -4.78 -9.39 11.26
C LYS A 163 -3.99 -10.18 12.29
N LEU A 164 -4.05 -9.75 13.54
CA LEU A 164 -3.51 -10.52 14.66
C LEU A 164 -4.64 -11.31 15.33
N GLU A 165 -4.33 -12.52 15.80
CA GLU A 165 -5.25 -13.30 16.62
C GLU A 165 -5.27 -12.83 18.08
N ASN A 166 -4.16 -12.24 18.55
CA ASN A 166 -4.05 -11.58 19.85
C ASN A 166 -2.95 -10.52 19.85
N SER A 167 -2.90 -9.69 20.89
CA SER A 167 -1.97 -8.56 21.02
C SER A 167 -0.59 -8.93 21.57
N SER A 168 -0.24 -10.23 21.65
CA SER A 168 1.03 -10.64 22.26
C SER A 168 2.22 -10.21 21.41
N GLY A 169 3.34 -9.90 22.05
CA GLY A 169 4.57 -9.57 21.34
C GLY A 169 5.07 -10.69 20.41
N ASN A 170 4.82 -11.96 20.77
CA ASN A 170 5.17 -13.11 19.93
C ASN A 170 4.34 -13.16 18.64
N GLU A 171 3.03 -12.95 18.73
CA GLU A 171 2.14 -12.89 17.57
C GLU A 171 2.54 -11.72 16.64
N GLN A 172 2.85 -10.56 17.22
CA GLN A 172 3.33 -9.41 16.46
C GLN A 172 4.67 -9.71 15.76
N ALA A 173 5.65 -10.26 16.48
CA ALA A 173 6.96 -10.59 15.91
C ALA A 173 6.84 -11.60 14.76
N MET A 174 5.98 -12.61 14.89
CA MET A 174 5.72 -13.59 13.85
C MET A 174 5.06 -12.96 12.62
N ALA A 175 4.10 -12.05 12.82
CA ALA A 175 3.46 -11.30 11.73
C ALA A 175 4.48 -10.43 10.98
N VAL A 176 5.36 -9.72 11.71
CA VAL A 176 6.46 -8.93 11.12
C VAL A 176 7.39 -9.82 10.30
N TRP A 177 7.86 -10.93 10.88
CA TRP A 177 8.74 -11.87 10.20
C TRP A 177 8.15 -12.41 8.90
N ASN A 178 6.89 -12.86 8.93
CA ASN A 178 6.21 -13.39 7.75
C ASN A 178 6.08 -12.34 6.64
N VAL A 179 5.81 -11.08 7.00
CA VAL A 179 5.76 -9.99 6.03
C VAL A 179 7.14 -9.68 5.46
N LEU A 180 8.18 -9.59 6.29
CA LEU A 180 9.55 -9.37 5.79
C LEU A 180 10.00 -10.50 4.86
N LYS A 181 9.69 -11.74 5.21
CA LYS A 181 9.91 -12.92 4.36
C LYS A 181 9.20 -12.84 3.03
N ASP A 182 7.91 -12.52 3.04
CA ASP A 182 7.12 -12.38 1.82
C ASP A 182 7.73 -11.31 0.88
N TRP A 183 8.27 -10.24 1.45
CA TRP A 183 8.92 -9.16 0.71
C TRP A 183 10.40 -9.42 0.36
N GLY A 184 11.03 -10.48 0.89
CA GLY A 184 12.45 -10.79 0.67
C GLY A 184 13.41 -9.84 1.40
N LEU A 185 13.05 -9.47 2.64
CA LEU A 185 13.78 -8.51 3.48
C LEU A 185 14.38 -9.15 4.76
N GLU A 186 14.36 -10.48 4.88
CA GLU A 186 14.79 -11.23 6.08
C GLU A 186 16.22 -10.87 6.52
N ASP A 187 17.12 -10.65 5.57
CA ASP A 187 18.53 -10.34 5.77
C ASP A 187 18.86 -8.83 5.71
N ARG A 188 17.85 -7.99 5.42
CA ARG A 188 17.99 -6.54 5.19
C ARG A 188 17.43 -5.69 6.32
N ALA A 189 16.62 -6.26 7.21
CA ALA A 189 16.10 -5.56 8.38
C ALA A 189 17.20 -5.35 9.43
N GLN A 190 17.69 -4.11 9.57
CA GLN A 190 18.77 -3.78 10.51
C GLN A 190 18.29 -3.03 11.75
N ILE A 191 17.20 -2.29 11.61
CA ILE A 191 16.62 -1.49 12.68
C ILE A 191 15.17 -1.91 12.83
N LEU A 192 14.75 -2.18 14.06
CA LEU A 192 13.39 -2.56 14.41
C LEU A 192 12.86 -1.54 15.41
N CYS A 193 11.74 -0.92 15.07
CA CYS A 193 11.08 0.12 15.84
C CYS A 193 9.64 -0.30 16.11
N SER A 194 9.28 -0.45 17.38
CA SER A 194 7.93 -0.76 17.81
C SER A 194 7.47 0.23 18.85
N ASP A 195 6.26 0.76 18.68
CA ASP A 195 5.63 1.57 19.70
C ASP A 195 4.93 0.66 20.72
N THR A 196 5.55 0.47 21.89
CA THR A 196 4.90 -0.21 23.02
C THR A 196 4.50 0.82 24.06
N THR A 197 3.20 0.89 24.37
CA THR A 197 2.71 1.80 25.42
C THR A 197 2.93 1.19 26.81
N SER A 198 4.09 1.48 27.41
CA SER A 198 4.24 1.92 28.80
C SER A 198 5.73 2.12 29.11
N SER A 199 6.17 3.38 28.99
CA SER A 199 7.53 3.90 29.24
C SER A 199 8.56 3.72 28.10
N ASN A 200 8.87 4.86 27.46
CA ASN A 200 9.94 5.02 26.48
C ASN A 200 11.26 4.38 26.91
N ARG A 201 11.85 3.57 26.01
CA ARG A 201 13.26 3.59 25.52
C ARG A 201 13.73 2.18 25.15
N VAL A 202 13.33 1.66 24.00
CA VAL A 202 14.14 0.65 23.31
C VAL A 202 14.02 0.87 21.79
N VAL A 203 14.95 1.65 21.22
CA VAL A 203 15.40 1.36 19.84
C VAL A 203 16.37 0.21 20.01
N SER A 204 15.92 -1.01 19.73
CA SER A 204 16.81 -2.17 19.77
C SER A 204 17.36 -2.39 18.37
N THR A 205 18.66 -2.18 18.19
CA THR A 205 19.41 -2.79 17.09
C THR A 205 19.48 -4.30 17.38
N VAL A 206 18.40 -5.02 17.08
CA VAL A 206 18.40 -6.49 17.14
C VAL A 206 18.90 -6.99 15.80
N ARG A 207 20.14 -7.45 15.76
CA ARG A 207 20.59 -8.35 14.69
C ARG A 207 19.99 -9.72 15.00
N LEU A 208 18.87 -10.03 14.36
CA LEU A 208 18.21 -11.33 14.51
C LEU A 208 19.22 -12.42 14.13
N HIS A 209 19.66 -13.19 15.12
CA HIS A 209 20.21 -14.52 14.89
C HIS A 209 19.05 -15.47 15.19
N PHE A 210 18.59 -16.17 14.15
CA PHE A 210 17.67 -17.29 14.27
C PHE A 210 18.43 -18.57 14.60
#